data_AF-A0A5C8LK99-F1
#
_entry.id   AF-A0A5C8LK99-F1
#
_cell.length_a   1.000
_cell.length_b   1.000
_cell.length_c   1.000
_cell.angle_alpha   90.00
_cell.angle_beta   90.00
_cell.angle_gamma   90.00
#
_symmetry.space_group_name_H-M   'P 1'
#
loop_
_entity.id
_entity.type
_entity.pdbx_description
1 polymer ?
#
loop_
_entity_poly.entity_id
_entity_poly.type
_entity_poly.pdbx_seq_one_letter_code
_entity_poly.pdbx_strand_id
1 'polypeptide(L)'
;MDKANLQWKLNKVTLNIPDELGGLKFGDFNGDGKEDILRWDSKNLMYRVYQQTSDNEYKLLSVFGPWGRSNGRLMVADFDGNGKSDLAMYQPEEGNIDFALSYQSNNP
;
A
#
# COMPACT_ATOMS: atom_id res chain seq x y z
N MET A 1 -22.13 -21.00 0.35
CA MET A 1 -20.97 -21.09 1.26
C MET A 1 -21.51 -21.36 2.65
N ASP A 2 -21.10 -22.46 3.28
CA ASP A 2 -21.49 -22.79 4.64
C ASP A 2 -20.73 -21.89 5.62
N LYS A 3 -21.44 -20.96 6.26
CA LYS A 3 -20.86 -19.99 7.19
C LYS A 3 -20.55 -20.61 8.56
N ALA A 4 -21.02 -21.84 8.85
CA ALA A 4 -20.83 -22.49 10.13
C ALA A 4 -19.37 -22.88 10.42
N ASN A 5 -18.53 -22.97 9.39
CA ASN A 5 -17.13 -23.40 9.48
C ASN A 5 -16.12 -22.27 9.21
N LEU A 6 -16.57 -21.01 9.18
CA LEU A 6 -15.68 -19.86 9.01
C LEU A 6 -14.99 -19.56 10.34
N GLN A 7 -13.71 -19.91 10.43
CA GLN A 7 -12.87 -19.64 11.60
C GLN A 7 -11.62 -18.86 11.18
N TRP A 8 -11.23 -17.90 12.02
CA TRP A 8 -9.97 -17.20 11.88
C TRP A 8 -8.81 -18.17 12.10
N LYS A 9 -7.90 -18.27 11.12
CA LYS A 9 -6.62 -18.98 11.26
C LYS A 9 -5.54 -17.96 11.56
N LEU A 10 -4.93 -18.07 12.73
CA LEU A 10 -3.82 -17.22 13.13
C LEU A 10 -2.52 -17.81 12.62
N ASN A 11 -1.81 -17.08 11.77
CA ASN A 11 -0.49 -17.44 11.28
C ASN A 11 0.46 -16.27 11.49
N LYS A 12 1.74 -16.58 11.75
CA LYS A 12 2.80 -15.59 11.81
C LYS A 12 3.73 -15.80 10.62
N VAL A 13 4.01 -14.72 9.90
CA VAL A 13 4.95 -14.68 8.78
C VAL A 13 6.02 -13.65 9.10
N THR A 14 7.27 -13.96 8.75
CA THR A 14 8.35 -12.99 8.73
C THR A 14 8.45 -12.42 7.32
N LEU A 15 8.33 -11.10 7.20
CA LEU A 15 8.50 -10.41 5.93
C LEU A 15 10.00 -10.16 5.74
N ASN A 16 10.56 -10.67 4.64
CA ASN A 16 11.98 -10.49 4.31
C ASN A 16 12.25 -9.13 3.65
N ILE A 17 11.68 -8.06 4.21
CA ILE A 17 11.92 -6.67 3.79
C ILE A 17 12.82 -5.96 4.80
N PRO A 18 13.56 -4.91 4.40
CA PRO A 18 14.35 -4.10 5.33
C PRO A 18 13.53 -3.64 6.54
N ASP A 19 14.15 -3.73 7.72
CA ASP A 19 13.61 -3.15 8.95
C ASP A 19 13.91 -1.65 8.96
N GLU A 20 12.88 -0.88 8.64
CA GLU A 20 12.91 0.58 8.54
C GLU A 20 11.77 1.16 9.38
N LEU A 21 11.90 2.41 9.82
CA LEU A 21 10.80 3.12 10.49
C LEU A 21 9.62 3.32 9.52
N GLY A 22 8.40 3.16 10.02
CA GLY A 22 7.18 3.40 9.26
C GLY A 22 6.12 2.31 9.43
N GLY A 23 4.89 2.66 9.08
CA GLY A 23 3.77 1.72 9.08
C GLY A 23 3.71 0.91 7.79
N LEU A 24 3.15 -0.30 7.87
CA LEU A 24 2.86 -1.11 6.68
C LEU A 24 1.40 -0.95 6.25
N LYS A 25 1.21 -1.04 4.93
CA LYS A 25 -0.06 -1.23 4.24
C LYS A 25 0.16 -2.29 3.15
N PHE A 26 -0.94 -2.90 2.74
CA PHE A 26 -0.95 -3.94 1.72
C PHE A 26 -1.91 -3.52 0.61
N GLY A 27 -1.58 -3.90 -0.62
CA GLY A 27 -2.43 -3.73 -1.81
C GLY A 27 -1.71 -4.25 -3.05
N ASP A 28 -2.43 -4.55 -4.12
CA ASP A 28 -1.85 -4.89 -5.43
C ASP A 28 -1.40 -3.60 -6.17
N PHE A 29 -0.21 -3.10 -5.87
CA PHE A 29 0.25 -1.81 -6.41
C PHE A 29 0.73 -1.93 -7.87
N ASN A 30 1.20 -3.09 -8.29
CA ASN A 30 1.73 -3.30 -9.65
C ASN A 30 0.68 -3.86 -10.63
N GLY A 31 -0.44 -4.40 -10.14
CA GLY A 31 -1.54 -4.96 -10.93
C GLY A 31 -1.32 -6.42 -11.35
N ASP A 32 -0.47 -7.17 -10.64
CA ASP A 32 -0.16 -8.57 -10.97
C ASP A 32 -1.07 -9.59 -10.27
N GLY A 33 -2.04 -9.11 -9.47
CA GLY A 33 -2.98 -9.93 -8.70
C GLY A 33 -2.43 -10.45 -7.39
N LYS A 34 -1.21 -10.06 -6.98
CA LYS A 34 -0.63 -10.39 -5.68
C LYS A 34 -0.64 -9.19 -4.75
N GLU A 35 -0.57 -9.48 -3.46
CA GLU A 35 -0.56 -8.45 -2.44
C GLU A 35 0.87 -7.93 -2.24
N ASP A 36 1.12 -6.69 -2.64
CA ASP A 36 2.37 -5.99 -2.42
C ASP A 36 2.38 -5.28 -1.06
N ILE A 37 3.56 -4.80 -0.65
CA ILE A 37 3.74 -4.06 0.61
C ILE A 37 4.07 -2.61 0.33
N LEU A 38 3.31 -1.70 0.94
CA LEU A 38 3.69 -0.30 1.08
C LEU A 38 4.23 -0.05 2.49
N ARG A 39 5.45 0.47 2.58
CA ARG A 39 5.98 1.08 3.80
C ARG A 39 5.86 2.60 3.71
N TRP A 40 5.23 3.19 4.72
CA TRP A 40 5.06 4.64 4.83
C TRP A 40 5.86 5.20 6.02
N ASP A 41 6.85 6.03 5.70
CA ASP A 41 7.58 6.85 6.66
C ASP A 41 6.88 8.21 6.78
N SER A 42 6.01 8.34 7.78
CA SER A 42 5.24 9.56 8.00
C SER A 42 6.09 10.76 8.45
N LYS A 43 7.32 10.52 8.94
CA LYS A 43 8.22 11.60 9.35
C LYS A 43 8.83 12.30 8.14
N ASN A 44 9.24 11.52 7.13
CA ASN A 44 9.85 12.05 5.91
C ASN A 44 8.87 12.14 4.73
N LEU A 45 7.64 11.67 4.90
CA LEU A 45 6.61 11.57 3.86
C LEU A 45 7.05 10.74 2.66
N MET A 46 7.89 9.74 2.93
CA MET A 46 8.45 8.84 1.92
C MET A 46 7.73 7.51 1.95
N TYR A 47 7.62 6.91 0.77
CA TYR A 47 6.88 5.68 0.55
C TYR A 47 7.75 4.71 -0.23
N ARG A 48 7.76 3.46 0.19
CA ARG A 48 8.45 2.36 -0.49
C ARG A 48 7.45 1.26 -0.79
N VAL A 49 7.36 0.87 -2.06
CA VAL A 49 6.54 -0.27 -2.50
C VAL A 49 7.47 -1.44 -2.72
N TYR A 50 7.17 -2.57 -2.10
CA TYR A 50 7.86 -3.84 -2.31
C TYR A 50 6.89 -4.81 -2.97
N GLN A 51 7.22 -5.27 -4.16
CA GLN A 51 6.41 -6.22 -4.91
C GLN A 51 6.61 -7.66 -4.44
N GLN A 52 5.54 -8.46 -4.42
CA GLN A 52 5.65 -9.88 -4.08
C GLN A 52 6.17 -10.71 -5.27
N THR A 53 7.40 -11.21 -5.17
CA THR A 53 7.98 -12.03 -6.24
C THR A 53 7.70 -13.52 -6.09
N SER A 54 7.59 -14.00 -4.85
CA SER A 54 7.22 -15.38 -4.52
C SER A 54 6.63 -15.43 -3.10
N ASP A 55 6.29 -16.62 -2.59
CA ASP A 55 5.72 -16.77 -1.24
C ASP A 55 6.65 -16.17 -0.18
N ASN A 56 6.20 -15.09 0.46
CA ASN A 56 6.94 -14.33 1.48
C ASN A 56 8.24 -13.67 1.01
N GLU A 57 8.50 -13.59 -0.30
CA GLU A 57 9.62 -12.84 -0.86
C GLU A 57 9.15 -11.55 -1.53
N TYR A 58 9.78 -10.45 -1.15
CA TYR A 58 9.44 -9.13 -1.64
C TYR A 58 10.68 -8.41 -2.16
N LYS A 59 10.53 -7.66 -3.25
CA LYS A 59 11.61 -6.83 -3.83
C LYS A 59 11.16 -5.39 -3.92
N LEU A 60 12.06 -4.44 -3.68
CA LEU A 60 11.75 -3.03 -3.87
C LEU A 60 11.32 -2.78 -5.31
N LEU A 61 10.10 -2.28 -5.48
CA LEU A 61 9.51 -1.94 -6.76
C LEU A 61 9.60 -0.43 -7.03
N SER A 62 9.33 0.40 -6.02
CA SER A 62 9.37 1.85 -6.17
C SER A 62 9.63 2.58 -4.87
N VAL A 63 10.16 3.79 -5.00
CA VAL A 63 10.25 4.78 -3.95
C VAL A 63 9.63 6.06 -4.48
N PHE A 64 8.66 6.63 -3.76
CA PHE A 64 8.05 7.90 -4.13
C PHE A 64 7.85 8.80 -2.90
N GLY A 65 7.74 10.11 -3.15
CA GLY A 65 7.60 11.15 -2.14
C GLY A 65 8.62 12.29 -2.31
N PRO A 66 8.55 13.33 -1.47
CA PRO A 66 7.60 13.50 -0.37
C PRO A 66 6.17 13.77 -0.89
N TRP A 67 5.16 13.15 -0.26
CA TRP A 67 3.75 13.40 -0.60
C TRP A 67 2.83 13.25 0.63
N GLY A 68 1.77 14.05 0.68
CA GLY A 68 0.80 14.06 1.77
C GLY A 68 1.29 14.83 2.99
N ARG A 69 0.79 14.46 4.18
CA ARG A 69 1.11 15.10 5.47
C ARG A 69 1.31 14.09 6.59
N SER A 70 2.09 14.48 7.59
CA SER A 70 2.46 13.60 8.71
C SER A 70 1.30 13.32 9.66
N ASN A 71 0.33 14.22 9.77
CA ASN A 71 -0.91 14.07 10.55
C ASN A 71 -2.10 13.52 9.73
N GLY A 72 -1.88 13.19 8.44
CA GLY A 72 -2.92 12.66 7.58
C GLY A 72 -3.23 11.18 7.85
N ARG A 73 -4.37 10.72 7.35
CA ARG A 73 -4.77 9.30 7.37
C ARG A 73 -4.57 8.68 6.00
N LEU A 74 -3.58 7.79 5.91
CA LEU A 74 -3.27 7.05 4.69
C LEU A 74 -4.26 5.90 4.46
N MET A 75 -4.84 5.85 3.28
CA MET A 75 -5.77 4.83 2.80
C MET A 75 -5.22 4.20 1.51
N VAL A 76 -5.60 2.95 1.28
CA VAL A 76 -5.25 2.18 0.08
C VAL A 76 -6.53 1.63 -0.53
N ALA A 77 -6.76 1.90 -1.81
CA ALA A 77 -7.86 1.36 -2.61
C ALA A 77 -7.58 1.63 -4.10
N ASP A 78 -8.25 0.91 -4.99
CA ASP A 78 -8.31 1.26 -6.41
C ASP A 78 -9.23 2.48 -6.59
N PHE A 79 -8.65 3.67 -6.70
CA PHE A 79 -9.41 4.93 -6.72
C PHE A 79 -9.76 5.39 -8.13
N ASP A 80 -9.00 4.94 -9.14
CA ASP A 80 -9.24 5.27 -10.54
C ASP A 80 -9.88 4.14 -11.36
N GLY A 81 -10.02 2.93 -10.79
CA GLY A 81 -10.66 1.77 -11.39
C GLY A 81 -9.75 0.99 -12.35
N ASN A 82 -8.44 1.16 -12.27
CA ASN A 82 -7.49 0.52 -13.18
C ASN A 82 -7.09 -0.91 -12.76
N GLY A 83 -7.59 -1.39 -11.62
CA GLY A 83 -7.28 -2.70 -11.06
C GLY A 83 -6.03 -2.75 -10.17
N LYS A 84 -5.38 -1.61 -9.91
CA LYS A 84 -4.23 -1.47 -9.01
C LYS A 84 -4.64 -0.68 -7.77
N SER A 85 -3.91 -0.90 -6.69
CA SER A 85 -4.08 -0.17 -5.45
C SER A 85 -3.42 1.20 -5.54
N ASP A 86 -4.20 2.24 -5.31
CA ASP A 86 -3.76 3.63 -5.21
C ASP A 86 -3.73 4.09 -3.75
N LEU A 87 -3.22 5.31 -3.53
CA LEU A 87 -3.15 5.91 -2.21
C LEU A 87 -4.04 7.14 -2.11
N ALA A 88 -4.66 7.29 -0.96
CA ALA A 88 -5.36 8.51 -0.59
C ALA A 88 -4.94 8.98 0.81
N MET A 89 -4.79 10.28 0.98
CA MET A 89 -4.46 10.91 2.25
C MET A 89 -5.61 11.83 2.65
N TYR A 90 -6.38 11.42 3.66
CA TYR A 90 -7.41 12.28 4.23
C TYR A 90 -6.82 13.19 5.30
N GLN A 91 -7.13 14.48 5.22
CA GLN A 91 -6.70 15.50 6.15
C GLN A 91 -7.91 16.02 6.93
N PRO A 92 -8.14 15.53 8.17
CA PRO A 92 -9.35 15.87 8.93
C PRO A 92 -9.53 17.37 9.19
N GLU A 93 -8.42 18.11 9.31
CA GLU A 93 -8.42 19.54 9.61
C GLU A 93 -8.81 20.40 8.40
N GLU A 94 -8.52 19.95 7.19
CA GLU A 94 -8.79 20.67 5.93
C GLU A 94 -10.01 20.13 5.20
N GLY A 95 -10.48 18.93 5.53
CA GLY A 95 -11.64 18.29 4.91
C GLY A 95 -11.42 17.81 3.48
N ASN A 96 -10.17 17.83 2.99
CA ASN A 96 -9.76 17.37 1.67
C ASN A 96 -9.15 15.96 1.71
N ILE A 97 -9.12 15.32 0.54
CA ILE A 97 -8.43 14.07 0.27
C ILE A 97 -7.49 14.32 -0.90
N ASP A 98 -6.20 14.03 -0.70
CA ASP A 98 -5.23 13.98 -1.78
C ASP A 98 -5.09 12.54 -2.29
N PHE A 99 -4.88 12.36 -3.60
CA PHE A 99 -4.63 11.05 -4.20
C PHE A 99 -3.21 10.95 -4.76
N ALA A 100 -2.63 9.76 -4.71
CA ALA A 100 -1.45 9.36 -5.46
C ALA A 100 -1.77 8.05 -6.18
N LEU A 101 -1.95 8.14 -7.50
CA LEU A 101 -2.32 7.00 -8.33
C LEU A 101 -1.10 6.15 -8.66
N SER A 102 -1.28 4.84 -8.59
CA SER A 102 -0.25 3.85 -8.87
C SER A 102 0.01 3.71 -10.37
N TYR A 103 1.29 3.56 -10.74
CA TYR A 103 1.84 3.26 -12.07
C TYR A 103 0.90 3.48 -13.27
N GLN A 104 0.49 4.74 -13.45
CA GLN A 104 -0.31 5.16 -14.59
C GLN A 104 0.47 4.94 -15.88
N SER A 105 -0.14 4.33 -16.88
CA SER A 105 0.44 4.35 -18.22
C SER A 105 0.30 5.76 -18.78
N ASN A 106 1.40 6.39 -19.20
CA ASN A 106 1.38 7.71 -19.85
C ASN A 106 0.77 7.70 -21.27
N ASN A 107 -0.08 6.72 -21.61
CA ASN A 107 -0.69 6.67 -22.93
C ASN A 107 -2.07 7.34 -22.89
N PRO A 108 -2.29 8.40 -23.69
CA PRO A 108 -3.56 9.11 -23.79
C PRO A 108 -4.67 8.27 -24.43
#